data_AF-A0A293N682-F1
#
_entry.id   AF-A0A293N682-F1
#
_cell.length_a   1.000
_cell.length_b   1.000
_cell.length_c   1.000
_cell.angle_alpha   90.00
_cell.angle_beta   90.00
_cell.angle_gamma   90.00
#
_symmetry.space_group_name_H-M   'P 1'
#
loop_
_entity.id
_entity.type
_entity.pdbx_description
1 polymer ?
#
loop_
_entity_poly.entity_id
_entity_poly.type
_entity_poly.pdbx_seq_one_letter_code
_entity_poly.pdbx_strand_id
1 'polypeptide(L)'
;MQHNEWQYIDTSLAIVIIFDAFDEVHETDRRYILELVKYLEQTRVWKIYLLGRTIYKSSLHDVADTVPLEMEPFSESDLVEFLMKYWAVHGVTHMSDGDLLSAATETVESYRTSMENGVSALCNPLLIRMVAEWEQSTLQREQKAQNVLSSDLAQDISRQAGNRSRFDIYRMFVDYRYKIYVREKLQVDLNSANDEIRYENEMRQRHFYHKLGLLAMRVIFDTSELKNMLKADELADLEPGGRCMNHIAKGRLQHGLLEGLRDGVPVFVHKTFAEFLAGHFLHSRIKNQEQVLSPERYLMRGASEKESDDVYYSDSDSDTEEIIRGMAKKRKKKVSSVARSVFRKKEEHNPVLMMHVLEMYGKVDYQQVLFFLDSFAAASCPLHLAVISANAFYRRYVTEENLQVLDDFDRSVLHVAALHGHIDILKILPLRESPKRRDRFGMTPLMYLQTLRQEGSHVRMSILDTFCSRLHDVQIDWDKELPDVAWNIRNEKYFMYSTLYDAVEGNYCSLLKVLLSQFCKKQTVWYQRIDPSRVKVDTIRDEEGNTLLSYADSAAVTELLLPYFKL
;
A
#
# COMPACT_ATOMS: atom_id res chain seq x y z
N MET A 1 -58.68 -18.72 -38.37
CA MET A 1 -57.25 -18.81 -38.72
C MET A 1 -56.52 -17.77 -37.91
N GLN A 2 -56.02 -18.19 -36.74
CA GLN A 2 -55.10 -17.40 -35.92
C GLN A 2 -53.71 -17.56 -36.55
N HIS A 3 -53.15 -16.46 -37.06
CA HIS A 3 -51.73 -16.43 -37.40
C HIS A 3 -50.96 -16.18 -36.10
N ASN A 4 -50.29 -17.22 -35.62
CA ASN A 4 -49.25 -17.11 -34.59
C ASN A 4 -48.09 -16.30 -35.18
N GLU A 5 -47.92 -15.06 -34.70
CA GLU A 5 -46.64 -14.35 -34.80
C GLU A 5 -45.64 -15.06 -33.89
N TRP A 6 -44.89 -15.99 -34.46
CA TRP A 6 -43.64 -16.43 -33.87
C TRP A 6 -42.65 -15.28 -34.01
N GLN A 7 -42.45 -14.50 -32.94
CA GLN A 7 -41.24 -13.70 -32.78
C GLN A 7 -40.05 -14.66 -32.82
N TYR A 8 -39.41 -14.75 -33.98
CA TYR A 8 -38.11 -15.37 -34.15
C TYR A 8 -37.12 -14.59 -33.27
N ILE A 9 -36.79 -15.13 -32.09
CA ILE A 9 -35.60 -14.69 -31.37
C ILE A 9 -34.43 -15.22 -32.20
N ASP A 10 -33.84 -14.34 -32.99
CA ASP A 10 -32.63 -14.59 -33.75
C ASP A 10 -31.48 -14.92 -32.78
N THR A 11 -31.15 -16.20 -32.65
CA THR A 11 -30.06 -16.74 -31.81
C THR A 11 -28.71 -16.73 -32.52
N SER A 12 -28.55 -16.01 -33.63
CA SER A 12 -27.41 -16.22 -34.54
C SER A 12 -26.04 -15.72 -34.07
N LEU A 13 -25.92 -15.01 -32.94
CA LEU A 13 -24.60 -14.70 -32.36
C LEU A 13 -24.68 -14.36 -30.85
N ALA A 14 -24.20 -15.27 -29.99
CA ALA A 14 -23.98 -14.98 -28.57
C ALA A 14 -22.55 -14.44 -28.39
N ILE A 15 -22.41 -13.15 -28.12
CA ILE A 15 -21.10 -12.51 -27.87
C ILE A 15 -20.83 -12.51 -26.36
N VAL A 16 -19.67 -13.03 -25.95
CA VAL A 16 -19.13 -12.89 -24.59
C VAL A 16 -17.92 -11.99 -24.64
N ILE A 17 -17.86 -11.01 -23.76
CA ILE A 17 -16.73 -10.09 -23.62
C ILE A 17 -16.06 -10.33 -22.27
N ILE A 18 -14.74 -10.43 -22.26
CA ILE A 18 -13.94 -10.56 -21.04
C ILE A 18 -12.96 -9.39 -21.01
N PHE A 19 -13.15 -8.51 -20.03
CA PHE A 19 -12.21 -7.48 -19.66
C PHE A 19 -11.30 -8.06 -18.58
N ASP A 20 -10.12 -8.49 -18.99
CA ASP A 20 -9.12 -9.03 -18.08
C ASP A 20 -8.30 -7.90 -17.44
N ALA A 21 -7.91 -8.10 -16.18
CA ALA A 21 -7.00 -7.22 -15.44
C ALA A 21 -7.43 -5.74 -15.33
N PHE A 22 -8.66 -5.48 -14.88
CA PHE A 22 -9.18 -4.12 -14.64
C PHE A 22 -8.27 -3.27 -13.72
N ASP A 23 -7.62 -3.89 -12.74
CA ASP A 23 -6.66 -3.24 -11.85
C ASP A 23 -5.36 -2.80 -12.53
N GLU A 24 -5.07 -3.30 -13.74
CA GLU A 24 -3.92 -2.86 -14.55
C GLU A 24 -4.21 -1.63 -15.40
N VAL A 25 -5.47 -1.25 -15.53
CA VAL A 25 -5.86 0.02 -16.16
C VAL A 25 -5.56 1.17 -15.21
N HIS A 26 -5.06 2.29 -15.74
CA HIS A 26 -4.77 3.50 -14.97
C HIS A 26 -6.05 4.09 -14.35
N GLU A 27 -5.95 4.70 -13.15
CA GLU A 27 -7.11 5.18 -12.38
C GLU A 27 -8.00 6.15 -13.18
N THR A 28 -7.40 7.03 -13.99
CA THR A 28 -8.12 7.99 -14.84
C THR A 28 -8.94 7.32 -15.95
N ASP A 29 -8.51 6.14 -16.38
CA ASP A 29 -9.05 5.48 -17.57
C ASP A 29 -10.06 4.38 -17.21
N ARG A 30 -10.00 3.87 -15.97
CA ARG A 30 -10.97 2.89 -15.45
C ARG A 30 -12.41 3.37 -15.58
N ARG A 31 -12.67 4.66 -15.38
CA ARG A 31 -14.00 5.25 -15.56
C ARG A 31 -14.54 5.01 -16.97
N TYR A 32 -13.71 5.16 -18.01
CA TYR A 32 -14.14 4.90 -19.39
C TYR A 32 -14.42 3.43 -19.64
N ILE A 33 -13.69 2.51 -19.01
CA ILE A 33 -13.99 1.06 -19.08
C ILE A 33 -15.36 0.78 -18.45
N LEU A 34 -15.64 1.37 -17.29
CA LEU A 34 -16.93 1.22 -16.62
C LEU A 34 -18.07 1.83 -17.43
N GLU A 35 -17.87 2.99 -18.06
CA GLU A 35 -18.84 3.59 -18.99
C GLU A 35 -19.05 2.71 -20.23
N LEU A 36 -17.97 2.16 -20.80
CA LEU A 36 -18.05 1.23 -21.93
C LEU A 36 -18.87 -0.02 -21.59
N VAL A 37 -18.68 -0.59 -20.39
CA VAL A 37 -19.46 -1.74 -19.92
C VAL A 37 -20.95 -1.39 -19.89
N LYS A 38 -21.33 -0.23 -19.34
CA LYS A 38 -22.73 0.24 -19.33
C LYS A 38 -23.33 0.40 -20.72
N TYR A 39 -22.54 0.83 -21.70
CA TYR A 39 -23.00 0.89 -23.09
C TYR A 39 -23.15 -0.50 -23.70
N LEU A 40 -22.22 -1.42 -23.44
CA LEU A 40 -22.26 -2.79 -23.96
C LEU A 40 -23.44 -3.58 -23.40
N GLU A 41 -23.84 -3.33 -22.14
CA GLU A 41 -25.05 -3.91 -21.52
C GLU A 41 -26.33 -3.55 -22.27
N GLN A 42 -26.36 -2.43 -23.00
CA GLN A 42 -27.51 -1.99 -23.82
C GLN A 42 -27.52 -2.64 -25.21
N THR A 43 -26.54 -3.48 -25.53
CA THR A 43 -26.39 -4.13 -26.84
C THR A 43 -26.83 -5.61 -26.82
N ARG A 44 -26.57 -6.35 -27.90
CA ARG A 44 -26.83 -7.80 -27.99
C ARG A 44 -25.72 -8.67 -27.37
N VAL A 45 -24.80 -8.08 -26.59
CA VAL A 45 -23.77 -8.84 -25.87
C VAL A 45 -24.45 -9.71 -24.83
N TRP A 46 -24.15 -11.01 -24.84
CA TRP A 46 -24.81 -12.00 -23.99
C TRP A 46 -24.26 -11.99 -22.57
N LYS A 47 -22.93 -11.87 -22.41
CA LYS A 47 -22.28 -11.78 -21.10
C LYS A 47 -21.04 -10.90 -21.16
N ILE A 48 -20.78 -10.21 -20.06
CA ILE A 48 -19.57 -9.45 -19.82
C ILE A 48 -18.94 -9.95 -18.53
N TYR A 49 -17.64 -10.24 -18.56
CA TYR A 49 -16.84 -10.55 -17.38
C TYR A 49 -15.83 -9.43 -17.17
N LEU A 50 -15.79 -8.87 -15.97
CA LEU A 50 -14.76 -7.94 -15.51
C LEU A 50 -13.91 -8.67 -14.49
N LEU A 51 -12.64 -8.91 -14.81
CA LEU A 51 -11.69 -9.56 -13.92
C LEU A 51 -10.75 -8.51 -13.34
N GLY A 52 -10.49 -8.58 -12.03
CA GLY A 52 -9.58 -7.67 -11.35
C GLY A 52 -9.37 -8.08 -9.90
N ARG A 53 -8.51 -7.35 -9.20
CA ARG A 53 -8.24 -7.58 -7.77
C ARG A 53 -9.48 -7.30 -6.90
N THR A 54 -9.61 -8.07 -5.82
CA THR A 54 -10.70 -7.97 -4.83
C THR A 54 -10.80 -6.60 -4.14
N ILE A 55 -9.73 -5.81 -4.16
CA ILE A 55 -9.73 -4.43 -3.64
C ILE A 55 -10.70 -3.52 -4.40
N TYR A 56 -11.01 -3.82 -5.67
CA TYR A 56 -11.99 -3.08 -6.46
C TYR A 56 -13.41 -3.66 -6.39
N LYS A 57 -13.65 -4.64 -5.50
CA LYS A 57 -14.93 -5.35 -5.39
C LYS A 57 -16.11 -4.37 -5.20
N SER A 58 -15.98 -3.42 -4.28
CA SER A 58 -17.03 -2.43 -4.01
C SER A 58 -17.28 -1.54 -5.22
N SER A 59 -16.21 -0.99 -5.82
CA SER A 59 -16.31 -0.13 -7.00
C SER A 59 -16.92 -0.84 -8.22
N LEU A 60 -16.63 -2.13 -8.39
CA LEU A 60 -17.20 -2.95 -9.46
C LEU A 60 -18.66 -3.33 -9.20
N HIS A 61 -19.01 -3.63 -7.95
CA HIS A 61 -20.39 -3.91 -7.55
C HIS A 61 -21.31 -2.72 -7.84
N ASP A 62 -20.89 -1.51 -7.47
CA ASP A 62 -21.68 -0.29 -7.66
C ASP A 62 -21.97 0.03 -9.14
N VAL A 63 -21.11 -0.47 -10.04
CA VAL A 63 -21.25 -0.24 -11.49
C VAL A 63 -22.09 -1.32 -12.14
N ALA A 64 -21.84 -2.58 -11.80
CA ALA A 64 -22.45 -3.72 -12.48
C ALA A 64 -23.80 -4.12 -11.88
N ASP A 65 -24.15 -3.65 -10.67
CA ASP A 65 -25.34 -4.10 -9.91
C ASP A 65 -25.46 -5.63 -9.85
N THR A 66 -24.29 -6.30 -9.77
CA THR A 66 -24.18 -7.76 -9.70
C THR A 66 -23.30 -8.19 -8.53
N VAL A 67 -23.54 -9.40 -8.05
CA VAL A 67 -22.73 -10.00 -7.00
C VAL A 67 -21.36 -10.41 -7.59
N PRO A 68 -20.24 -9.81 -7.15
CA PRO A 68 -18.92 -10.19 -7.62
C PRO A 68 -18.57 -11.61 -7.18
N LEU A 69 -17.99 -12.39 -8.10
CA LEU A 69 -17.46 -13.72 -7.82
C LEU A 69 -15.99 -13.62 -7.44
N GLU A 70 -15.61 -14.32 -6.37
CA GLU A 70 -14.22 -14.40 -5.93
C GLU A 70 -13.65 -15.78 -6.29
N MET A 71 -12.41 -15.80 -6.79
CA MET A 71 -11.71 -17.07 -7.01
C MET A 71 -11.27 -17.63 -5.67
N GLU A 72 -11.71 -18.85 -5.37
CA GLU A 72 -11.29 -19.54 -4.16
C GLU A 72 -9.77 -19.81 -4.18
N PRO A 73 -9.09 -19.62 -3.05
CA PRO A 73 -7.69 -19.96 -2.93
C PRO A 73 -7.50 -21.49 -2.98
N PHE A 74 -6.31 -21.96 -3.36
CA PHE A 74 -6.02 -23.39 -3.37
C PHE A 74 -6.16 -24.02 -1.99
N SER A 75 -6.83 -25.17 -1.93
CA SER A 75 -6.86 -26.02 -0.74
C SER A 75 -5.51 -26.70 -0.51
N GLU A 76 -5.28 -27.25 0.68
CA GLU A 76 -4.03 -28.00 0.96
C GLU A 76 -3.85 -29.18 -0.01
N SER A 77 -4.94 -29.87 -0.41
CA SER A 77 -4.86 -30.92 -1.42
C SER A 77 -4.46 -30.40 -2.79
N ASP A 78 -4.98 -29.23 -3.20
CA ASP A 78 -4.62 -28.61 -4.48
C ASP A 78 -3.13 -28.22 -4.48
N LEU A 79 -2.60 -27.74 -3.35
CA LEU A 79 -1.19 -27.38 -3.21
C LEU A 79 -0.27 -28.60 -3.39
N VAL A 80 -0.57 -29.70 -2.69
CA VAL A 80 0.21 -30.93 -2.80
C VAL A 80 0.15 -31.48 -4.22
N GLU A 81 -1.05 -31.55 -4.81
CA GLU A 81 -1.23 -32.04 -6.18
C GLU A 81 -0.50 -31.16 -7.20
N PHE A 82 -0.56 -29.83 -7.04
CA PHE A 82 0.15 -28.88 -7.89
C PHE A 82 1.66 -29.11 -7.85
N LEU A 83 2.27 -29.23 -6.65
CA LEU A 83 3.70 -29.46 -6.49
C LEU A 83 4.14 -30.76 -7.16
N MET A 84 3.43 -31.86 -6.91
CA MET A 84 3.73 -33.17 -7.50
C MET A 84 3.70 -33.10 -9.04
N LYS A 85 2.62 -32.55 -9.61
CA LYS A 85 2.47 -32.41 -11.07
C LYS A 85 3.54 -31.50 -11.66
N TYR A 86 3.81 -30.37 -11.01
CA TYR A 86 4.80 -29.40 -11.46
C TYR A 86 6.19 -30.04 -11.51
N TRP A 87 6.65 -30.67 -10.43
CA TRP A 87 7.97 -31.30 -10.36
C TRP A 87 8.13 -32.47 -11.34
N ALA A 88 7.10 -33.30 -11.49
CA ALA A 88 7.11 -34.42 -12.45
C ALA A 88 7.30 -33.93 -13.89
N VAL A 89 6.57 -32.89 -14.30
CA VAL A 89 6.67 -32.31 -15.65
C VAL A 89 8.01 -31.59 -15.87
N HIS A 90 8.59 -31.01 -14.81
CA HIS A 90 9.83 -30.23 -14.91
C HIS A 90 11.09 -31.07 -14.60
N GLY A 91 11.05 -32.39 -14.77
CA GLY A 91 12.24 -33.22 -14.82
C GLY A 91 12.69 -33.81 -13.48
N VAL A 92 11.84 -33.81 -12.45
CA VAL A 92 12.03 -34.63 -11.24
C VAL A 92 11.52 -36.04 -11.53
N THR A 93 12.23 -36.78 -12.38
CA THR A 93 11.80 -38.12 -12.86
C THR A 93 12.38 -39.28 -12.06
N HIS A 94 13.22 -38.99 -11.06
CA HIS A 94 13.96 -40.00 -10.30
C HIS A 94 13.28 -40.40 -8.98
N MET A 95 12.32 -39.60 -8.52
CA MET A 95 11.59 -39.85 -7.28
C MET A 95 10.39 -40.77 -7.55
N SER A 96 10.04 -41.63 -6.60
CA SER A 96 8.77 -42.36 -6.67
C SER A 96 7.59 -41.42 -6.37
N ASP A 97 6.38 -41.81 -6.77
CA ASP A 97 5.17 -41.04 -6.43
C ASP A 97 5.01 -40.82 -4.92
N GLY A 98 5.43 -41.80 -4.11
CA GLY A 98 5.44 -41.70 -2.64
C GLY A 98 6.44 -40.68 -2.10
N ASP A 99 7.64 -40.63 -2.69
CA ASP A 99 8.66 -39.65 -2.29
C ASP A 99 8.26 -38.23 -2.70
N LEU A 100 7.68 -38.07 -3.90
CA LEU A 100 7.13 -36.78 -4.37
C LEU A 100 6.00 -36.30 -3.46
N LEU A 101 5.12 -37.20 -3.05
CA LEU A 101 4.05 -36.89 -2.10
C LEU A 101 4.61 -36.44 -0.75
N SER A 102 5.63 -37.14 -0.21
CA SER A 102 6.28 -36.74 1.04
C SER A 102 6.89 -35.34 0.93
N ALA A 103 7.69 -35.09 -0.12
CA ALA A 103 8.33 -33.80 -0.35
C ALA A 103 7.31 -32.66 -0.53
N ALA A 104 6.23 -32.90 -1.27
CA ALA A 104 5.16 -31.91 -1.47
C ALA A 104 4.44 -31.60 -0.15
N THR A 105 4.11 -32.64 0.63
CA THR A 105 3.43 -32.50 1.92
C THR A 105 4.32 -31.76 2.93
N GLU A 106 5.60 -32.11 3.02
CA GLU A 106 6.57 -31.43 3.88
C GLU A 106 6.72 -29.96 3.50
N THR A 107 6.78 -29.66 2.19
CA THR A 107 6.83 -28.29 1.68
C THR A 107 5.61 -27.50 2.15
N VAL A 108 4.40 -28.01 1.94
CA VAL A 108 3.15 -27.33 2.33
C VAL A 108 3.07 -27.12 3.85
N GLU A 109 3.33 -28.16 4.65
CA GLU A 109 3.30 -28.06 6.12
C GLU A 109 4.30 -27.03 6.63
N SER A 110 5.44 -26.89 5.95
CA SER A 110 6.45 -25.92 6.32
C SER A 110 5.88 -24.47 6.27
N TYR A 111 5.04 -24.12 5.29
CA TYR A 111 4.46 -22.77 5.17
C TYR A 111 3.20 -22.54 6.00
N ARG A 112 2.68 -23.56 6.70
CA ARG A 112 1.41 -23.48 7.45
C ARG A 112 1.40 -22.43 8.55
N THR A 113 2.56 -22.11 9.13
CA THR A 113 2.67 -21.13 10.23
C THR A 113 2.75 -19.68 9.74
N SER A 114 2.92 -19.44 8.44
CA SER A 114 2.98 -18.12 7.83
C SER A 114 1.66 -17.81 7.13
N MET A 115 0.72 -17.30 7.94
CA MET A 115 -0.64 -16.99 7.50
C MET A 115 -0.77 -15.48 7.31
N GLU A 116 -1.30 -15.05 6.17
CA GLU A 116 -1.68 -13.66 5.91
C GLU A 116 -3.21 -13.58 5.90
N ASN A 117 -3.80 -12.73 6.74
CA ASN A 117 -5.26 -12.67 6.92
C ASN A 117 -5.92 -14.04 7.23
N GLY A 118 -5.19 -14.95 7.90
CA GLY A 118 -5.71 -16.29 8.23
C GLY A 118 -5.70 -17.28 7.08
N VAL A 119 -5.03 -16.98 5.95
CA VAL A 119 -4.82 -17.90 4.82
C VAL A 119 -3.32 -18.06 4.56
N SER A 120 -2.85 -19.26 4.22
CA SER A 120 -1.44 -19.46 3.88
C SER A 120 -1.08 -18.72 2.59
N ALA A 121 0.09 -18.10 2.54
CA ALA A 121 0.58 -17.47 1.32
C ALA A 121 0.66 -18.46 0.14
N LEU A 122 0.91 -19.75 0.40
CA LEU A 122 0.97 -20.77 -0.65
C LEU A 122 -0.36 -21.00 -1.36
N CYS A 123 -1.49 -20.73 -0.71
CA CYS A 123 -2.80 -20.91 -1.35
C CYS A 123 -3.00 -20.00 -2.58
N ASN A 124 -2.12 -19.01 -2.77
CA ASN A 124 -2.03 -18.23 -4.01
C ASN A 124 -1.29 -19.03 -5.11
N PRO A 125 -1.92 -19.30 -6.28
CA PRO A 125 -1.32 -20.07 -7.36
C PRO A 125 0.03 -19.55 -7.88
N LEU A 126 0.26 -18.24 -7.87
CA LEU A 126 1.53 -17.65 -8.29
C LEU A 126 2.63 -17.96 -7.27
N LEU A 127 2.33 -17.87 -5.97
CA LEU A 127 3.31 -18.08 -4.91
C LEU A 127 3.71 -19.55 -4.80
N ILE A 128 2.75 -20.49 -4.89
CA ILE A 128 3.09 -21.92 -4.94
C ILE A 128 3.91 -22.26 -6.19
N ARG A 129 3.64 -21.65 -7.34
CA ARG A 129 4.47 -21.82 -8.54
C ARG A 129 5.91 -21.36 -8.32
N MET A 130 6.11 -20.21 -7.67
CA MET A 130 7.46 -19.70 -7.35
C MET A 130 8.22 -20.64 -6.42
N VAL A 131 7.54 -21.16 -5.39
CA VAL A 131 8.12 -22.14 -4.46
C VAL A 131 8.41 -23.47 -5.17
N ALA A 132 7.50 -23.95 -6.01
CA ALA A 132 7.67 -25.17 -6.80
C ALA A 132 8.93 -25.08 -7.68
N GLU A 133 9.11 -23.98 -8.40
CA GLU A 133 10.29 -23.77 -9.27
C GLU A 133 11.59 -23.66 -8.47
N TRP A 134 11.56 -22.98 -7.32
CA TRP A 134 12.75 -22.82 -6.49
C TRP A 134 13.20 -24.14 -5.84
N GLU A 135 12.26 -24.88 -5.21
CA GLU A 135 12.52 -26.17 -4.56
C GLU A 135 12.82 -27.29 -5.57
N GLN A 136 12.32 -27.20 -6.80
CA GLN A 136 12.72 -28.14 -7.84
C GLN A 136 14.25 -28.16 -8.02
N SER A 137 14.90 -27.01 -7.89
CA SER A 137 16.37 -26.90 -8.00
C SER A 137 17.13 -27.52 -6.82
N THR A 138 16.49 -27.68 -5.66
CA THR A 138 17.06 -28.33 -4.46
C THR A 138 16.89 -29.85 -4.57
N LEU A 139 15.71 -30.32 -4.98
CA LEU A 139 15.43 -31.75 -5.22
C LEU A 139 16.37 -32.37 -6.26
N GLN A 140 16.70 -31.63 -7.34
CA GLN A 140 17.68 -32.08 -8.33
C GLN A 140 19.14 -32.09 -7.79
N ARG A 141 19.44 -31.39 -6.69
CA ARG A 141 20.78 -31.34 -6.09
C ARG A 141 21.05 -32.45 -5.10
N GLU A 142 20.05 -33.04 -4.46
CA GLU A 142 20.26 -34.24 -3.63
C GLU A 142 20.84 -35.40 -4.47
N GLN A 143 20.54 -35.40 -5.76
CA GLN A 143 21.17 -36.25 -6.77
C GLN A 143 22.65 -35.93 -7.05
N LYS A 144 23.10 -34.68 -6.83
CA LYS A 144 24.53 -34.27 -6.93
C LYS A 144 25.26 -34.39 -5.59
N ALA A 145 24.57 -34.26 -4.46
CA ALA A 145 25.13 -34.38 -3.11
C ALA A 145 25.42 -35.84 -2.70
N GLN A 146 24.81 -36.82 -3.38
CA GLN A 146 25.30 -38.20 -3.34
C GLN A 146 26.72 -38.38 -3.93
N ASN A 147 27.28 -37.35 -4.58
CA ASN A 147 28.67 -37.36 -5.05
C ASN A 147 29.60 -36.30 -4.43
N VAL A 148 29.14 -35.33 -3.64
CA VAL A 148 30.02 -34.46 -2.83
C VAL A 148 29.25 -33.93 -1.61
N LEU A 149 29.73 -34.25 -0.41
CA LEU A 149 29.32 -33.63 0.85
C LEU A 149 29.63 -32.13 0.82
N SER A 150 28.62 -31.28 0.86
CA SER A 150 28.78 -29.88 1.28
C SER A 150 27.73 -29.50 2.32
N SER A 151 28.22 -29.15 3.50
CA SER A 151 27.51 -28.84 4.75
C SER A 151 26.80 -27.47 4.77
N ASP A 152 26.99 -26.64 3.74
CA ASP A 152 26.70 -25.20 3.86
C ASP A 152 25.23 -24.84 3.59
N LEU A 153 24.50 -25.61 2.77
CA LEU A 153 23.09 -25.30 2.48
C LEU A 153 22.15 -25.72 3.61
N ALA A 154 22.50 -26.77 4.36
CA ALA A 154 21.75 -27.18 5.55
C ALA A 154 21.79 -26.11 6.66
N GLN A 155 22.84 -25.28 6.71
CA GLN A 155 22.92 -24.12 7.59
C GLN A 155 22.04 -22.93 7.13
N ASP A 156 21.90 -22.72 5.82
CA ASP A 156 21.01 -21.68 5.29
C ASP A 156 19.53 -22.06 5.43
N ILE A 157 19.17 -23.33 5.18
CA ILE A 157 17.80 -23.85 5.36
C ILE A 157 17.39 -23.84 6.85
N SER A 158 18.30 -24.17 7.77
CA SER A 158 18.04 -24.14 9.22
C SER A 158 18.00 -22.72 9.81
N ARG A 159 18.66 -21.72 9.20
CA ARG A 159 18.52 -20.29 9.55
C ARG A 159 17.22 -19.67 9.02
N GLN A 160 16.56 -20.29 8.03
CA GLN A 160 15.37 -19.78 7.35
C GLN A 160 14.03 -20.31 7.89
N ALA A 161 14.01 -20.97 9.05
CA ALA A 161 12.79 -21.49 9.67
C ALA A 161 11.69 -20.44 9.93
N GLY A 162 11.97 -19.14 9.76
CA GLY A 162 11.00 -18.03 9.82
C GLY A 162 10.63 -17.34 8.50
N ASN A 163 11.24 -17.67 7.35
CA ASN A 163 11.08 -16.94 6.08
C ASN A 163 10.02 -17.58 5.18
N ARG A 164 8.74 -17.39 5.48
CA ARG A 164 7.65 -18.07 4.74
C ARG A 164 6.46 -17.17 4.42
N SER A 165 6.57 -15.86 4.66
CA SER A 165 5.54 -14.89 4.27
C SER A 165 5.50 -14.71 2.75
N ARG A 166 4.46 -14.05 2.24
CA ARG A 166 4.42 -13.62 0.83
C ARG A 166 5.65 -12.80 0.47
N PHE A 167 6.04 -11.86 1.33
CA PHE A 167 7.25 -11.06 1.14
C PHE A 167 8.51 -11.92 0.99
N ASP A 168 8.66 -12.93 1.85
CA ASP A 168 9.80 -13.84 1.79
C ASP A 168 9.85 -14.65 0.50
N ILE A 169 8.70 -15.15 0.03
CA ILE A 169 8.60 -15.91 -1.23
C ILE A 169 9.09 -15.05 -2.41
N TYR A 170 8.65 -13.78 -2.49
CA TYR A 170 9.16 -12.87 -3.53
C TYR A 170 10.65 -12.62 -3.42
N ARG A 171 11.15 -12.31 -2.21
CA ARG A 171 12.57 -12.07 -1.97
C ARG A 171 13.42 -13.27 -2.36
N MET A 172 13.04 -14.46 -1.91
CA MET A 172 13.72 -15.71 -2.20
C MET A 172 13.71 -16.03 -3.69
N PHE A 173 12.58 -15.85 -4.38
CA PHE A 173 12.47 -16.12 -5.80
C PHE A 173 13.29 -15.14 -6.64
N VAL A 174 13.26 -13.85 -6.34
CA VAL A 174 14.07 -12.85 -7.08
C VAL A 174 15.56 -13.11 -6.86
N ASP A 175 15.99 -13.43 -5.64
CA ASP A 175 17.37 -13.83 -5.34
C ASP A 175 17.76 -15.13 -6.06
N TYR A 176 16.85 -16.10 -6.13
CA TYR A 176 17.04 -17.33 -6.91
C TYR A 176 17.26 -17.03 -8.39
N ARG A 177 16.43 -16.18 -9.00
CA ARG A 177 16.57 -15.77 -10.40
C ARG A 177 17.88 -15.01 -10.66
N TYR A 178 18.30 -14.16 -9.72
CA TYR A 178 19.61 -13.51 -9.79
C TYR A 178 20.76 -14.54 -9.76
N LYS A 179 20.72 -15.51 -8.84
CA LYS A 179 21.75 -16.56 -8.73
C LYS A 179 21.86 -17.39 -10.01
N ILE A 180 20.74 -17.75 -10.63
CA ILE A 180 20.73 -18.44 -11.94
C ILE A 180 21.35 -17.56 -13.01
N TYR A 181 20.91 -16.31 -13.12
CA TYR A 181 21.43 -15.38 -14.12
C TYR A 181 22.95 -15.22 -14.02
N VAL A 182 23.48 -15.01 -12.83
CA VAL A 182 24.93 -14.87 -12.62
C VAL A 182 25.68 -16.15 -12.98
N ARG A 183 25.18 -17.32 -12.57
CA ARG A 183 25.82 -18.60 -12.84
C ARG A 183 25.80 -18.96 -14.32
N GLU A 184 24.65 -18.84 -14.97
CA GLU A 184 24.45 -19.35 -16.33
C GLU A 184 24.85 -18.35 -17.41
N LYS A 185 24.62 -17.05 -17.17
CA LYS A 185 24.88 -16.00 -18.17
C LYS A 185 26.19 -15.29 -17.95
N LEU A 186 26.60 -15.07 -16.70
CA LEU A 186 27.86 -14.40 -16.37
C LEU A 186 29.00 -15.38 -16.03
N GLN A 187 28.69 -16.66 -15.82
CA GLN A 187 29.67 -17.72 -15.50
C GLN A 187 30.53 -17.40 -14.28
N VAL A 188 29.98 -16.68 -13.31
CA VAL A 188 30.69 -16.32 -12.07
C VAL A 188 30.46 -17.40 -11.00
N ASP A 189 31.54 -17.79 -10.31
CA ASP A 189 31.47 -18.66 -9.15
C ASP A 189 30.98 -17.89 -7.92
N LEU A 190 29.78 -18.22 -7.47
CA LEU A 190 29.14 -17.61 -6.30
C LEU A 190 29.66 -18.18 -4.97
N ASN A 191 30.35 -19.32 -4.98
CA ASN A 191 30.83 -20.02 -3.79
C ASN A 191 32.32 -19.73 -3.49
N SER A 192 32.88 -18.72 -4.14
CA SER A 192 34.27 -18.36 -3.92
C SER A 192 34.51 -17.95 -2.46
N ALA A 193 35.48 -18.59 -1.81
CA ALA A 193 35.97 -18.19 -0.48
C ALA A 193 36.77 -16.86 -0.51
N ASN A 194 36.94 -16.25 -1.69
CA ASN A 194 37.63 -14.98 -1.86
C ASN A 194 36.71 -13.79 -1.53
N ASP A 195 37.12 -12.98 -0.56
CA ASP A 195 36.40 -11.79 -0.10
C ASP A 195 36.14 -10.76 -1.21
N GLU A 196 37.07 -10.61 -2.16
CA GLU A 196 36.93 -9.66 -3.28
C GLU A 196 35.83 -10.10 -4.24
N ILE A 197 35.78 -11.39 -4.58
CA ILE A 197 34.74 -11.97 -5.44
C ILE A 197 33.37 -11.86 -4.76
N ARG A 198 33.32 -12.08 -3.44
CA ARG A 198 32.08 -11.91 -2.65
C ARG A 198 31.59 -10.46 -2.69
N TYR A 199 32.47 -9.49 -2.43
CA TYR A 199 32.14 -8.06 -2.48
C TYR A 199 31.66 -7.63 -3.88
N GLU A 200 32.34 -8.06 -4.95
CA GLU A 200 31.89 -7.76 -6.31
C GLU A 200 30.50 -8.34 -6.60
N ASN A 201 30.22 -9.55 -6.12
CA ASN A 201 28.93 -10.21 -6.29
C ASN A 201 27.80 -9.48 -5.54
N GLU A 202 28.06 -8.96 -4.34
CA GLU A 202 27.11 -8.11 -3.62
C GLU A 202 26.82 -6.82 -4.39
N MET A 203 27.85 -6.19 -4.97
CA MET A 203 27.68 -4.98 -5.79
C MET A 203 26.89 -5.26 -7.07
N ARG A 204 27.14 -6.40 -7.73
CA ARG A 204 26.34 -6.86 -8.87
C ARG A 204 24.88 -7.08 -8.49
N GLN A 205 24.60 -7.67 -7.32
CA GLN A 205 23.24 -7.90 -6.84
C GLN A 205 22.52 -6.58 -6.58
N ARG A 206 23.18 -5.63 -5.91
CA ARG A 206 22.62 -4.28 -5.70
C ARG A 206 22.30 -3.59 -7.01
N HIS A 207 23.21 -3.69 -8.00
CA HIS A 207 22.97 -3.12 -9.33
C HIS A 207 21.80 -3.81 -10.05
N PHE A 208 21.67 -5.13 -9.92
CA PHE A 208 20.56 -5.91 -10.47
C PHE A 208 19.21 -5.43 -9.90
N TYR A 209 19.09 -5.37 -8.57
CA TYR A 209 17.89 -4.88 -7.90
C TYR A 209 17.58 -3.42 -8.23
N HIS A 210 18.60 -2.55 -8.27
CA HIS A 210 18.41 -1.14 -8.61
C HIS A 210 17.87 -0.96 -10.03
N LYS A 211 18.45 -1.66 -11.01
CA LYS A 211 18.01 -1.60 -12.41
C LYS A 211 16.59 -2.12 -12.58
N LEU A 212 16.27 -3.25 -11.98
CA LEU A 212 14.91 -3.81 -12.01
C LEU A 212 13.91 -2.92 -11.27
N GLY A 213 14.33 -2.32 -10.16
CA GLY A 213 13.56 -1.31 -9.43
C GLY A 213 13.21 -0.10 -10.30
N LEU A 214 14.17 0.47 -11.04
CA LEU A 214 13.89 1.56 -11.98
C LEU A 214 12.87 1.18 -13.06
N LEU A 215 13.02 -0.01 -13.64
CA LEU A 215 12.08 -0.51 -14.64
C LEU A 215 10.69 -0.73 -14.03
N ALA A 216 10.62 -1.22 -12.81
CA ALA A 216 9.38 -1.37 -12.06
C ALA A 216 8.72 -0.02 -11.75
N MET A 217 9.49 1.00 -11.36
CA MET A 217 8.98 2.35 -11.18
C MET A 217 8.26 2.84 -12.45
N ARG A 218 8.83 2.59 -13.64
CA ARG A 218 8.21 2.96 -14.93
C ARG A 218 6.86 2.27 -15.20
N VAL A 219 6.68 1.06 -14.66
CA VAL A 219 5.45 0.26 -14.81
C VAL A 219 4.37 0.73 -13.84
N ILE A 220 4.76 1.08 -12.61
CA ILE A 220 3.83 1.42 -11.53
C ILE A 220 3.37 2.88 -11.57
N PHE A 221 4.27 3.81 -11.90
CA PHE A 221 4.01 5.24 -11.78
C PHE A 221 3.94 5.93 -13.13
N ASP A 222 3.09 6.95 -13.22
CA ASP A 222 2.96 7.76 -14.43
C ASP A 222 4.17 8.70 -14.63
N THR A 223 4.22 9.37 -15.78
CA THR A 223 5.34 10.26 -16.10
C THR A 223 5.42 11.50 -15.20
N SER A 224 4.29 11.94 -14.64
CA SER A 224 4.21 13.09 -13.74
C SER A 224 4.73 12.73 -12.34
N GLU A 225 4.33 11.57 -11.82
CA GLU A 225 4.77 11.03 -10.54
C GLU A 225 6.27 10.71 -10.57
N LEU A 226 6.75 10.06 -11.65
CA LEU A 226 8.15 9.73 -11.82
C LEU A 226 9.07 10.96 -11.77
N LYS A 227 8.62 12.11 -12.29
CA LYS A 227 9.40 13.38 -12.22
C LYS A 227 9.65 13.84 -10.79
N ASN A 228 8.75 13.51 -9.87
CA ASN A 228 8.87 13.87 -8.46
C ASN A 228 9.66 12.83 -7.65
N MET A 229 9.72 11.59 -8.13
CA MET A 229 10.31 10.45 -7.43
C MET A 229 11.74 10.07 -7.89
N LEU A 230 12.08 10.35 -9.15
CA LEU A 230 13.34 9.94 -9.79
C LEU A 230 14.28 11.12 -10.06
N LYS A 231 15.58 10.82 -10.13
CA LYS A 231 16.59 11.78 -10.58
C LYS A 231 16.56 11.93 -12.09
N ALA A 232 17.11 13.04 -12.61
CA ALA A 232 17.11 13.33 -14.04
C ALA A 232 17.82 12.27 -14.89
N ASP A 233 18.92 11.71 -14.40
CA ASP A 233 19.66 10.63 -15.08
C ASP A 233 18.92 9.30 -15.08
N GLU A 234 18.12 9.03 -14.04
CA GLU A 234 17.27 7.85 -13.94
C GLU A 234 16.06 7.95 -14.86
N LEU A 235 15.45 9.14 -14.96
CA LEU A 235 14.39 9.42 -15.93
C LEU A 235 14.91 9.22 -17.36
N ALA A 236 16.09 9.75 -17.67
CA ALA A 236 16.73 9.55 -18.97
C ALA A 236 17.02 8.07 -19.29
N ASP A 237 17.28 7.24 -18.28
CA ASP A 237 17.46 5.80 -18.46
C ASP A 237 16.17 5.06 -18.81
N LEU A 238 15.02 5.63 -18.45
CA LEU A 238 13.66 5.11 -18.70
C LEU A 238 12.99 5.69 -19.95
N GLU A 239 13.56 6.74 -20.55
CA GLU A 239 13.08 7.28 -21.81
C GLU A 239 13.27 6.29 -22.98
N PRO A 240 12.50 6.42 -24.08
CA PRO A 240 12.74 5.66 -25.30
C PRO A 240 14.19 5.83 -25.78
N GLY A 241 14.92 4.71 -25.89
CA GLY A 241 16.35 4.74 -26.24
C GLY A 241 17.30 5.00 -25.06
N GLY A 242 16.80 5.16 -23.84
CA GLY A 242 17.57 5.18 -22.59
C GLY A 242 18.29 3.86 -22.32
N ARG A 243 19.27 3.85 -21.41
CA ARG A 243 20.13 2.67 -21.20
C ARG A 243 19.33 1.46 -20.72
N CYS A 244 18.39 1.65 -19.79
CA CYS A 244 17.58 0.56 -19.25
C CYS A 244 16.63 -0.01 -20.30
N MET A 245 15.94 0.87 -21.04
CA MET A 245 15.01 0.48 -22.12
C MET A 245 15.71 -0.26 -23.26
N ASN A 246 16.90 0.22 -23.67
CA ASN A 246 17.71 -0.45 -24.70
C ASN A 246 18.17 -1.85 -24.29
N HIS A 247 18.43 -2.09 -23.00
CA HIS A 247 18.82 -3.43 -22.53
C HIS A 247 17.66 -4.43 -22.65
N ILE A 248 16.43 -3.99 -22.41
CA ILE A 248 15.23 -4.82 -22.62
C ILE A 248 15.02 -5.07 -24.11
N ALA A 249 15.00 -4.01 -24.93
CA ALA A 249 14.75 -4.10 -26.37
C ALA A 249 15.72 -5.03 -27.10
N LYS A 250 16.97 -5.13 -26.62
CA LYS A 250 18.00 -6.02 -27.17
C LYS A 250 17.99 -7.43 -26.59
N GLY A 251 17.01 -7.79 -25.75
CA GLY A 251 16.89 -9.10 -25.13
C GLY A 251 18.06 -9.46 -24.20
N ARG A 252 18.76 -8.46 -23.65
CA ARG A 252 20.01 -8.65 -22.89
C ARG A 252 19.82 -9.03 -21.43
N LEU A 253 18.59 -8.95 -20.93
CA LEU A 253 18.31 -9.09 -19.51
C LEU A 253 18.22 -10.56 -19.06
N GLN A 254 17.70 -11.48 -19.90
CA GLN A 254 17.74 -12.96 -19.77
C GLN A 254 17.63 -13.61 -18.37
N HIS A 255 17.15 -12.89 -17.36
CA HIS A 255 17.00 -13.37 -15.97
C HIS A 255 15.59 -13.92 -15.70
N GLY A 256 14.69 -13.89 -16.70
CA GLY A 256 13.35 -14.50 -16.63
C GLY A 256 12.35 -13.79 -15.72
N LEU A 257 12.55 -12.51 -15.38
CA LEU A 257 11.55 -11.69 -14.66
C LEU A 257 10.86 -10.67 -15.57
N LEU A 258 11.39 -10.46 -16.78
CA LEU A 258 10.86 -9.54 -17.80
C LEU A 258 10.66 -10.32 -19.10
N GLU A 259 9.56 -10.05 -19.78
CA GLU A 259 9.20 -10.65 -21.08
C GLU A 259 9.64 -9.77 -22.25
N GLY A 260 9.70 -8.44 -22.05
CA GLY A 260 10.09 -7.51 -23.10
C GLY A 260 9.52 -6.11 -22.87
N LEU A 261 9.25 -5.41 -23.98
CA LEU A 261 8.56 -4.14 -24.01
C LEU A 261 7.21 -4.31 -24.71
N ARG A 262 6.16 -3.70 -24.17
CA ARG A 262 4.86 -3.53 -24.84
C ARG A 262 4.54 -2.04 -24.82
N ASP A 263 4.33 -1.46 -26.00
CA ASP A 263 4.06 -0.02 -26.18
C ASP A 263 5.07 0.90 -25.46
N GLY A 264 6.34 0.48 -25.44
CA GLY A 264 7.42 1.24 -24.79
C GLY A 264 7.47 1.12 -23.26
N VAL A 265 6.66 0.25 -22.65
CA VAL A 265 6.64 -0.03 -21.20
C VAL A 265 7.21 -1.43 -20.92
N PRO A 266 8.04 -1.63 -19.88
CA PRO A 266 8.52 -2.95 -19.49
C PRO A 266 7.38 -3.89 -19.10
N VAL A 267 7.43 -5.14 -19.57
CA VAL A 267 6.48 -6.18 -19.17
C VAL A 267 7.18 -7.18 -18.26
N PHE A 268 6.76 -7.20 -16.99
CA PHE A 268 7.17 -8.23 -16.04
C PHE A 268 6.33 -9.49 -16.25
N VAL A 269 6.89 -10.66 -15.90
CA VAL A 269 6.17 -11.96 -15.98
C VAL A 269 4.88 -11.97 -15.15
N HIS A 270 4.78 -11.09 -14.16
CA HIS A 270 3.55 -10.76 -13.44
C HIS A 270 3.69 -9.35 -12.84
N LYS A 271 2.61 -8.56 -12.81
CA LYS A 271 2.63 -7.18 -12.27
C LYS A 271 3.15 -7.08 -10.84
N THR A 272 2.90 -8.10 -10.02
CA THR A 272 3.39 -8.14 -8.63
C THR A 272 4.91 -8.13 -8.49
N PHE A 273 5.66 -8.57 -9.50
CA PHE A 273 7.12 -8.39 -9.50
C PHE A 273 7.50 -6.93 -9.68
N ALA A 274 6.77 -6.17 -10.51
CA ALA A 274 6.95 -4.73 -10.59
C ALA A 274 6.62 -4.08 -9.24
N GLU A 275 5.52 -4.46 -8.59
CA GLU A 275 5.15 -3.90 -7.28
C GLU A 275 6.21 -4.20 -6.20
N PHE A 276 6.74 -5.43 -6.16
CA PHE A 276 7.83 -5.83 -5.27
C PHE A 276 9.11 -5.02 -5.51
N LEU A 277 9.54 -4.90 -6.77
CA LEU A 277 10.77 -4.22 -7.14
C LEU A 277 10.66 -2.70 -7.00
N ALA A 278 9.48 -2.12 -7.22
CA ALA A 278 9.19 -0.72 -6.93
C ALA A 278 9.25 -0.45 -5.43
N GLY A 279 8.63 -1.32 -4.61
CA GLY A 279 8.72 -1.25 -3.14
C GLY A 279 10.17 -1.32 -2.65
N HIS A 280 10.97 -2.25 -3.19
CA HIS A 280 12.41 -2.35 -2.91
C HIS A 280 13.17 -1.07 -3.27
N PHE A 281 12.89 -0.49 -4.45
CA PHE A 281 13.54 0.72 -4.93
C PHE A 281 13.25 1.92 -4.01
N LEU A 282 11.98 2.11 -3.66
CA LEU A 282 11.53 3.16 -2.74
C LEU A 282 12.15 2.99 -1.35
N HIS A 283 12.15 1.77 -0.80
CA HIS A 283 12.80 1.45 0.47
C HIS A 283 14.28 1.83 0.44
N SER A 284 15.02 1.34 -0.55
CA SER A 284 16.44 1.59 -0.71
C SER A 284 16.75 3.08 -0.80
N ARG A 285 15.87 3.87 -1.44
CA ARG A 285 16.05 5.31 -1.55
C ARG A 285 15.77 6.04 -0.24
N ILE A 286 14.67 5.72 0.44
CA ILE A 286 14.23 6.37 1.68
C ILE A 286 15.18 6.04 2.85
N LYS A 287 15.58 4.77 2.97
CA LYS A 287 16.54 4.31 4.01
C LYS A 287 17.85 5.10 4.00
N ASN A 288 18.30 5.51 2.80
CA ASN A 288 19.56 6.22 2.61
C ASN A 288 19.41 7.76 2.59
N GLN A 289 18.20 8.31 2.80
CA GLN A 289 17.97 9.76 2.92
C GLN A 289 18.05 10.21 4.38
N GLU A 290 18.65 11.39 4.63
CA GLU A 290 18.60 12.04 5.95
C GLU A 290 17.16 12.49 6.29
N GLN A 291 16.83 12.55 7.58
CA GLN A 291 15.52 12.99 8.09
C GLN A 291 15.36 14.52 7.90
N VAL A 292 14.41 14.96 7.04
CA VAL A 292 14.26 16.39 6.67
C VAL A 292 12.80 16.89 6.68
N LEU A 293 11.82 16.11 7.16
CA LEU A 293 10.39 16.47 7.05
C LEU A 293 9.74 16.97 8.35
N SER A 294 8.95 18.05 8.21
CA SER A 294 7.99 18.55 9.21
C SER A 294 6.58 18.16 8.71
N PRO A 295 5.88 17.23 9.38
CA PRO A 295 4.60 16.70 8.90
C PRO A 295 3.47 17.73 8.85
N GLU A 296 3.58 18.82 9.60
CA GLU A 296 2.52 19.83 9.69
C GLU A 296 2.24 20.49 8.33
N ARG A 297 3.24 20.56 7.43
CA ARG A 297 3.04 21.04 6.05
C ARG A 297 2.28 20.06 5.16
N TYR A 298 2.34 18.77 5.46
CA TYR A 298 1.70 17.72 4.68
C TYR A 298 0.22 17.58 5.01
N LEU A 299 -0.05 17.32 6.30
CA LEU A 299 -1.39 17.01 6.78
C LEU A 299 -2.36 18.16 6.43
N MET A 300 -1.91 19.40 6.63
CA MET A 300 -2.67 20.63 6.38
C MET A 300 -2.84 21.02 4.89
N ARG A 301 -2.26 20.31 3.93
CA ARG A 301 -2.27 20.74 2.50
C ARG A 301 -3.68 20.81 1.92
N GLY A 302 -4.56 19.88 2.33
CA GLY A 302 -5.98 19.85 1.93
C GLY A 302 -6.87 20.87 2.66
N ALA A 303 -6.39 21.52 3.72
CA ALA A 303 -7.14 22.53 4.48
C ALA A 303 -7.01 23.96 3.90
N SER A 304 -6.12 24.15 2.92
CA SER A 304 -5.79 25.47 2.32
C SER A 304 -6.25 25.62 0.88
N GLU A 305 -6.59 24.51 0.22
CA GLU A 305 -7.34 24.54 -1.02
C GLU A 305 -8.78 24.82 -0.63
N LYS A 306 -9.18 26.09 -0.73
CA LYS A 306 -10.60 26.41 -0.83
C LYS A 306 -11.16 25.45 -1.87
N GLU A 307 -12.14 24.65 -1.46
CA GLU A 307 -13.13 24.07 -2.34
C GLU A 307 -13.47 25.14 -3.38
N SER A 308 -12.95 24.96 -4.59
CA SER A 308 -13.53 25.66 -5.73
C SER A 308 -14.87 24.98 -5.88
N ASP A 309 -15.93 25.68 -5.46
CA ASP A 309 -17.32 25.28 -5.66
C ASP A 309 -17.47 24.56 -6.99
N ASP A 310 -18.06 23.36 -6.93
CA ASP A 310 -18.57 22.65 -8.09
C ASP A 310 -19.51 23.56 -8.87
N VAL A 311 -18.96 24.27 -9.86
CA VAL A 311 -19.76 24.95 -10.87
C VAL A 311 -20.14 23.89 -11.90
N TYR A 312 -21.39 23.44 -11.79
CA TYR A 312 -22.16 22.85 -12.88
C TYR A 312 -21.74 23.46 -14.23
N TYR A 313 -21.11 22.68 -15.10
CA TYR A 313 -20.87 23.11 -16.48
C TYR A 313 -22.23 23.25 -17.17
N SER A 314 -22.74 24.47 -17.25
CA SER A 314 -23.62 24.88 -18.34
C SER A 314 -22.79 25.67 -19.35
N ASP A 315 -22.73 25.15 -20.57
CA ASP A 315 -22.12 25.76 -21.74
C ASP A 315 -22.34 27.28 -21.83
N SER A 316 -21.26 28.05 -21.96
CA SER A 316 -21.24 29.26 -22.80
C SER A 316 -19.82 29.83 -22.95
N ASP A 317 -19.59 30.34 -24.16
CA ASP A 317 -18.31 30.74 -24.75
C ASP A 317 -17.63 31.99 -24.17
N SER A 318 -16.30 32.04 -24.37
CA SER A 318 -15.46 33.22 -24.71
C SER A 318 -15.12 34.30 -23.66
N ASP A 319 -13.86 34.75 -23.73
CA ASP A 319 -13.35 36.09 -23.36
C ASP A 319 -12.93 36.44 -21.92
N THR A 320 -12.43 35.49 -21.10
CA THR A 320 -11.87 35.84 -19.76
C THR A 320 -10.36 35.58 -19.55
N GLU A 321 -9.65 34.93 -20.47
CA GLU A 321 -8.22 34.63 -20.29
C GLU A 321 -7.24 35.80 -20.55
N GLU A 322 -7.68 36.89 -21.17
CA GLU A 322 -6.78 38.01 -21.54
C GLU A 322 -6.57 39.03 -20.41
N ILE A 323 -7.46 39.06 -19.40
CA ILE A 323 -7.44 40.08 -18.32
C ILE A 323 -6.46 39.70 -17.21
N ILE A 324 -6.27 38.40 -16.93
CA ILE A 324 -5.40 37.92 -15.84
C ILE A 324 -3.91 38.07 -16.20
N ARG A 325 -3.57 37.98 -17.49
CA ARG A 325 -2.18 38.12 -17.99
C ARG A 325 -1.65 39.57 -17.94
N GLY A 326 -2.54 40.57 -17.83
CA GLY A 326 -2.20 41.99 -17.76
C GLY A 326 -1.75 42.50 -16.38
N MET A 327 -2.15 41.84 -15.29
CA MET A 327 -1.96 42.39 -13.94
C MET A 327 -0.66 41.95 -13.24
N ALA A 328 0.05 40.93 -13.76
CA ALA A 328 1.28 40.40 -13.16
C ALA A 328 2.58 41.18 -13.50
N LYS A 329 2.53 42.23 -14.34
CA LYS A 329 3.73 42.96 -14.81
C LYS A 329 4.17 44.17 -13.98
N LYS A 330 3.55 44.48 -12.84
CA LYS A 330 3.94 45.64 -12.01
C LYS A 330 4.16 45.29 -10.53
N ARG A 331 5.25 44.62 -10.21
CA ARG A 331 5.90 44.69 -8.88
C ARG A 331 7.34 44.12 -8.91
N LYS A 332 8.23 44.81 -9.63
CA LYS A 332 9.69 44.69 -9.44
C LYS A 332 10.20 45.95 -8.76
N LYS A 333 10.58 45.87 -7.48
CA LYS A 333 11.50 46.84 -6.87
C LYS A 333 12.39 46.17 -5.81
N LYS A 334 13.69 46.19 -6.12
CA LYS A 334 14.89 46.23 -5.28
C LYS A 334 14.80 45.64 -3.85
N VAL A 335 15.40 44.47 -3.67
CA VAL A 335 16.18 44.16 -2.45
C VAL A 335 17.61 43.85 -2.88
N SER A 336 18.55 44.35 -2.08
CA SER A 336 19.96 44.59 -2.38
C SER A 336 20.83 43.32 -2.45
N SER A 337 21.95 43.50 -3.14
CA SER A 337 22.89 42.52 -3.65
C SER A 337 23.94 42.02 -2.63
N VAL A 338 23.55 41.64 -1.41
CA VAL A 338 24.52 41.17 -0.38
C VAL A 338 24.26 39.76 0.15
N ALA A 339 23.26 39.03 -0.35
CA ALA A 339 23.00 37.63 0.03
C ALA A 339 23.41 36.59 -1.04
N ARG A 340 24.37 36.91 -1.92
CA ARG A 340 24.71 36.08 -3.09
C ARG A 340 26.01 35.27 -2.98
N SER A 341 26.61 35.14 -1.80
CA SER A 341 27.92 34.46 -1.67
C SER A 341 28.08 33.48 -0.51
N VAL A 342 27.00 32.92 0.06
CA VAL A 342 27.13 31.86 1.11
C VAL A 342 26.37 30.56 0.80
N PHE A 343 25.57 30.48 -0.26
CA PHE A 343 25.00 29.20 -0.69
C PHE A 343 25.97 28.46 -1.63
N ARG A 344 27.04 27.92 -1.03
CA ARG A 344 27.75 26.78 -1.62
C ARG A 344 26.74 25.63 -1.75
N LYS A 345 26.60 25.11 -2.97
CA LYS A 345 25.83 23.91 -3.36
C LYS A 345 25.83 22.86 -2.24
N LYS A 346 24.71 22.72 -1.53
CA LYS A 346 24.28 21.45 -0.94
C LYS A 346 23.31 20.84 -1.95
N GLU A 347 23.58 19.61 -2.38
CA GLU A 347 22.63 18.83 -3.17
C GLU A 347 21.26 18.87 -2.49
N GLU A 348 20.23 19.29 -3.23
CA GLU A 348 18.84 19.33 -2.76
C GLU A 348 18.43 17.95 -2.26
N HIS A 349 18.39 17.79 -0.94
CA HIS A 349 17.73 16.66 -0.28
C HIS A 349 16.26 16.73 -0.68
N ASN A 350 15.66 15.62 -1.10
CA ASN A 350 14.35 15.63 -1.75
C ASN A 350 13.23 15.21 -0.78
N PRO A 351 12.66 16.12 0.06
CA PRO A 351 11.49 15.82 0.89
C PRO A 351 10.26 15.46 0.06
N VAL A 352 10.27 15.69 -1.27
CA VAL A 352 9.13 15.41 -2.15
C VAL A 352 8.86 13.91 -2.28
N LEU A 353 9.88 13.05 -2.24
CA LEU A 353 9.68 11.60 -2.38
C LEU A 353 8.90 11.01 -1.20
N MET A 354 9.36 11.26 0.02
CA MET A 354 8.69 10.76 1.23
C MET A 354 7.26 11.30 1.33
N MET A 355 7.02 12.53 0.88
CA MET A 355 5.69 13.12 0.78
C MET A 355 4.79 12.38 -0.21
N HIS A 356 5.30 12.04 -1.40
CA HIS A 356 4.56 11.21 -2.36
C HIS A 356 4.23 9.84 -1.76
N VAL A 357 5.18 9.21 -1.05
CA VAL A 357 4.92 7.92 -0.38
C VAL A 357 3.84 8.05 0.70
N LEU A 358 3.80 9.14 1.46
CA LEU A 358 2.71 9.40 2.41
C LEU A 358 1.36 9.58 1.70
N GLU A 359 1.33 10.17 0.50
CA GLU A 359 0.12 10.30 -0.32
C GLU A 359 -0.35 8.95 -0.86
N MET A 360 0.60 8.06 -1.18
CA MET A 360 0.28 6.71 -1.67
C MET A 360 -0.53 5.89 -0.65
N TYR A 361 -0.31 6.04 0.66
CA TYR A 361 -1.06 5.29 1.69
C TYR A 361 -2.57 5.56 1.67
N GLY A 362 -3.00 6.68 1.10
CA GLY A 362 -4.41 6.99 0.91
C GLY A 362 -5.01 6.45 -0.38
N LYS A 363 -4.24 5.76 -1.23
CA LYS A 363 -4.65 5.29 -2.56
C LYS A 363 -4.56 3.77 -2.66
N VAL A 364 -5.71 3.14 -2.95
CA VAL A 364 -5.84 1.67 -3.03
C VAL A 364 -4.91 1.04 -4.08
N ASP A 365 -4.65 1.76 -5.18
CA ASP A 365 -3.79 1.33 -6.28
C ASP A 365 -2.35 1.00 -5.85
N TYR A 366 -1.88 1.65 -4.78
CA TYR A 366 -0.52 1.47 -4.26
C TYR A 366 -0.41 0.48 -3.12
N GLN A 367 -1.52 -0.11 -2.67
CA GLN A 367 -1.55 -0.99 -1.49
C GLN A 367 -0.53 -2.12 -1.56
N GLN A 368 -0.36 -2.75 -2.73
CA GLN A 368 0.59 -3.84 -2.92
C GLN A 368 2.06 -3.38 -2.92
N VAL A 369 2.33 -2.21 -3.52
CA VAL A 369 3.66 -1.58 -3.52
C VAL A 369 4.06 -1.20 -2.09
N LEU A 370 3.13 -0.60 -1.35
CA LEU A 370 3.30 -0.19 0.04
C LEU A 370 3.48 -1.38 0.97
N PHE A 371 2.74 -2.48 0.77
CA PHE A 371 2.97 -3.73 1.49
C PHE A 371 4.42 -4.19 1.36
N PHE A 372 4.99 -4.18 0.15
CA PHE A 372 6.37 -4.58 -0.06
C PHE A 372 7.37 -3.56 0.50
N LEU A 373 7.13 -2.26 0.29
CA LEU A 373 7.93 -1.17 0.86
C LEU A 373 8.06 -1.34 2.39
N ASP A 374 6.94 -1.57 3.06
CA ASP A 374 6.89 -1.73 4.51
C ASP A 374 7.50 -3.04 4.97
N SER A 375 7.29 -4.12 4.21
CA SER A 375 7.94 -5.41 4.49
C SER A 375 9.46 -5.33 4.36
N PHE A 376 9.98 -4.57 3.39
CA PHE A 376 11.42 -4.32 3.28
C PHE A 376 11.95 -3.52 4.46
N ALA A 377 11.23 -2.48 4.88
CA ALA A 377 11.62 -1.69 6.04
C ALA A 377 11.65 -2.54 7.32
N ALA A 378 10.65 -3.41 7.47
CA ALA A 378 10.48 -4.32 8.60
C ALA A 378 11.26 -5.64 8.48
N ALA A 379 12.11 -5.84 7.47
CA ALA A 379 12.70 -7.15 7.16
C ALA A 379 13.51 -7.77 8.32
N SER A 380 14.02 -6.96 9.24
CA SER A 380 14.76 -7.39 10.45
C SER A 380 13.92 -7.35 11.73
N CYS A 381 12.61 -7.12 11.62
CA CYS A 381 11.69 -6.86 12.72
C CYS A 381 10.51 -7.87 12.66
N PRO A 382 10.62 -9.06 13.28
CA PRO A 382 9.63 -10.12 13.15
C PRO A 382 8.21 -9.69 13.58
N LEU A 383 8.11 -8.88 14.64
CA LEU A 383 6.83 -8.36 15.10
C LEU A 383 6.23 -7.38 14.07
N HIS A 384 6.99 -6.46 13.50
CA HIS A 384 6.51 -5.55 12.44
C HIS A 384 6.01 -6.33 11.23
N LEU A 385 6.76 -7.33 10.73
CA LEU A 385 6.32 -8.18 9.63
C LEU A 385 5.02 -8.93 9.94
N ALA A 386 4.88 -9.44 11.17
CA ALA A 386 3.64 -10.10 11.60
C ALA A 386 2.45 -9.13 11.65
N VAL A 387 2.68 -7.85 11.97
CA VAL A 387 1.65 -6.80 11.89
C VAL A 387 1.32 -6.46 10.44
N ILE A 388 2.31 -6.20 9.59
CA ILE A 388 2.13 -5.83 8.17
C ILE A 388 1.36 -6.92 7.40
N SER A 389 1.63 -8.19 7.70
CA SER A 389 1.00 -9.33 7.06
C SER A 389 -0.31 -9.77 7.71
N ALA A 390 -0.79 -9.07 8.74
CA ALA A 390 -1.96 -9.46 9.53
C ALA A 390 -1.88 -10.91 10.02
N ASN A 391 -0.71 -11.34 10.49
CA ASN A 391 -0.47 -12.72 10.85
C ASN A 391 -1.28 -13.11 12.09
N ALA A 392 -2.14 -14.14 11.96
CA ALA A 392 -2.99 -14.62 13.06
C ALA A 392 -2.20 -15.04 14.31
N PHE A 393 -0.94 -15.41 14.15
CA PHE A 393 -0.03 -15.81 15.23
C PHE A 393 0.89 -14.68 15.73
N TYR A 394 0.62 -13.41 15.40
CA TYR A 394 1.48 -12.27 15.76
C TYR A 394 1.86 -12.21 17.25
N ARG A 395 0.97 -12.70 18.15
CA ARG A 395 1.20 -12.79 19.61
C ARG A 395 2.49 -13.53 19.98
N ARG A 396 2.94 -14.48 19.15
CA ARG A 396 4.20 -15.22 19.36
C ARG A 396 5.44 -14.32 19.27
N TYR A 397 5.33 -13.20 18.56
CA TYR A 397 6.42 -12.25 18.35
C TYR A 397 6.38 -11.07 19.34
N VAL A 398 5.38 -11.01 20.24
CA VAL A 398 5.28 -9.95 21.25
C VAL A 398 6.21 -10.28 22.42
N THR A 399 7.47 -9.86 22.31
CA THR A 399 8.51 -9.98 23.34
C THR A 399 9.04 -8.60 23.70
N GLU A 400 9.62 -8.42 24.90
CA GLU A 400 10.22 -7.13 25.30
C GLU A 400 11.29 -6.66 24.31
N GLU A 401 12.07 -7.59 23.75
CA GLU A 401 13.06 -7.33 22.73
C GLU A 401 12.42 -6.77 21.45
N ASN A 402 11.46 -7.49 20.86
CA ASN A 402 10.83 -7.10 19.60
C ASN A 402 10.04 -5.79 19.68
N LEU A 403 9.52 -5.45 20.86
CA LEU A 403 8.81 -4.20 21.10
C LEU A 403 9.72 -2.97 20.98
N GLN A 404 11.00 -3.08 21.40
CA GLN A 404 11.93 -1.94 21.34
C GLN A 404 12.61 -1.76 19.98
N VAL A 405 12.47 -2.73 19.07
CA VAL A 405 13.10 -2.68 17.74
C VAL A 405 12.41 -1.62 16.88
N LEU A 406 13.22 -0.81 16.19
CA LEU A 406 12.76 0.11 15.15
C LEU A 406 13.10 -0.48 13.78
N ASP A 407 12.23 -0.26 12.81
CA ASP A 407 12.47 -0.66 11.42
C ASP A 407 13.41 0.32 10.69
N ASP A 408 13.73 0.06 9.42
CA ASP A 408 14.62 0.92 8.63
C ASP A 408 14.10 2.35 8.40
N PHE A 409 12.81 2.62 8.67
CA PHE A 409 12.21 3.94 8.64
C PHE A 409 12.07 4.55 10.03
N ASP A 410 12.76 4.00 11.03
CA ASP A 410 12.73 4.43 12.43
C ASP A 410 11.33 4.28 13.07
N ARG A 411 10.49 3.40 12.53
CA ARG A 411 9.13 3.13 13.02
C ARG A 411 9.15 2.10 14.13
N SER A 412 8.45 2.41 15.22
CA SER A 412 8.10 1.43 16.23
C SER A 412 6.92 0.56 15.77
N VAL A 413 6.67 -0.55 16.47
CA VAL A 413 5.52 -1.42 16.16
C VAL A 413 4.19 -0.65 16.19
N LEU A 414 4.09 0.40 17.02
CA LEU A 414 2.88 1.22 17.09
C LEU A 414 2.64 2.05 15.83
N HIS A 415 3.70 2.54 15.17
CA HIS A 415 3.56 3.23 13.88
C HIS A 415 3.00 2.27 12.83
N VAL A 416 3.60 1.08 12.73
CA VAL A 416 3.18 0.04 11.77
C VAL A 416 1.75 -0.42 12.06
N ALA A 417 1.40 -0.65 13.33
CA ALA A 417 0.06 -1.07 13.70
C ALA A 417 -1.01 0.01 13.43
N ALA A 418 -0.68 1.29 13.62
CA ALA A 418 -1.58 2.39 13.26
C ALA A 418 -1.78 2.49 11.74
N LEU A 419 -0.70 2.35 10.98
CA LEU A 419 -0.69 2.42 9.51
C LEU A 419 -1.47 1.28 8.86
N HIS A 420 -1.34 0.05 9.36
CA HIS A 420 -2.04 -1.13 8.83
C HIS A 420 -3.42 -1.38 9.46
N GLY A 421 -3.80 -0.62 10.50
CA GLY A 421 -5.16 -0.56 11.01
C GLY A 421 -5.72 -1.83 11.66
N HIS A 422 -4.87 -2.78 12.05
CA HIS A 422 -5.30 -4.01 12.70
C HIS A 422 -5.71 -3.78 14.16
N ILE A 423 -6.98 -3.47 14.38
CA ILE A 423 -7.56 -3.13 15.69
C ILE A 423 -7.25 -4.18 16.77
N ASP A 424 -7.33 -5.46 16.45
CA ASP A 424 -7.09 -6.53 17.43
C ASP A 424 -5.64 -6.56 17.92
N ILE A 425 -4.69 -6.23 17.04
CA ILE A 425 -3.28 -6.07 17.39
C ILE A 425 -3.11 -4.84 18.28
N LEU A 426 -3.73 -3.73 17.89
CA LEU A 426 -3.70 -2.47 18.63
C LEU A 426 -4.32 -2.58 20.03
N LYS A 427 -5.23 -3.53 20.29
CA LYS A 427 -5.78 -3.73 21.65
C LYS A 427 -4.78 -4.36 22.61
N ILE A 428 -3.81 -5.13 22.12
CA ILE A 428 -2.90 -5.90 22.97
C ILE A 428 -1.48 -5.33 23.06
N LEU A 429 -1.03 -4.55 22.07
CA LEU A 429 0.33 -3.99 22.07
C LEU A 429 0.53 -3.04 23.27
N PRO A 430 1.62 -3.11 24.03
CA PRO A 430 1.87 -2.17 25.12
C PRO A 430 2.12 -0.75 24.59
N LEU A 431 1.35 0.24 25.06
CA LEU A 431 1.47 1.65 24.63
C LEU A 431 2.56 2.43 25.38
N ARG A 432 3.44 1.73 26.10
CA ARG A 432 4.55 2.37 26.84
C ARG A 432 5.61 2.97 25.91
N GLU A 433 5.63 2.54 24.64
CA GLU A 433 6.44 3.15 23.59
C GLU A 433 5.83 4.50 23.20
N SER A 434 6.61 5.57 23.38
CA SER A 434 6.17 6.97 23.22
C SER A 434 5.27 7.18 21.98
N PRO A 435 3.95 7.42 22.14
CA PRO A 435 3.07 7.75 21.02
C PRO A 435 3.43 9.07 20.33
N LYS A 436 4.45 9.78 20.84
CA LYS A 436 5.01 11.03 20.31
C LYS A 436 6.32 10.84 19.56
N ARG A 437 6.86 9.61 19.50
CA ARG A 437 8.05 9.31 18.70
C ARG A 437 7.72 9.64 17.25
N ARG A 438 8.66 10.31 16.58
CA ARG A 438 8.60 10.56 15.14
C ARG A 438 9.52 9.58 14.42
N ASP A 439 9.04 9.04 13.32
CA ASP A 439 9.82 8.20 12.42
C ASP A 439 10.58 9.03 11.38
N ARG A 440 11.13 8.38 10.35
CA ARG A 440 11.87 9.02 9.26
C ARG A 440 11.02 9.93 8.38
N PHE A 441 9.73 9.65 8.26
CA PHE A 441 8.76 10.54 7.59
C PHE A 441 8.38 11.74 8.48
N GLY A 442 8.87 11.76 9.72
CA GLY A 442 8.50 12.72 10.74
C GLY A 442 7.18 12.38 11.43
N MET A 443 6.52 11.29 11.05
CA MET A 443 5.18 10.92 11.48
C MET A 443 5.22 10.27 12.86
N THR A 444 4.25 10.58 13.71
CA THR A 444 3.95 9.79 14.91
C THR A 444 2.97 8.68 14.57
N PRO A 445 2.76 7.66 15.45
CA PRO A 445 1.77 6.63 15.21
C PRO A 445 0.36 7.19 14.96
N LEU A 446 -0.06 8.21 15.73
CA LEU A 446 -1.37 8.85 15.56
C LEU A 446 -1.47 9.64 14.26
N MET A 447 -0.36 10.23 13.79
CA MET A 447 -0.35 10.99 12.53
C MET A 447 -0.66 10.11 11.31
N TYR A 448 -0.23 8.84 11.30
CA TYR A 448 -0.52 7.92 10.19
C TYR A 448 -2.01 7.69 9.97
N LEU A 449 -2.85 7.82 11.00
CA LEU A 449 -4.30 7.67 10.90
C LEU A 449 -4.96 8.75 10.03
N GLN A 450 -4.25 9.84 9.71
CA GLN A 450 -4.71 10.90 8.81
C GLN A 450 -4.36 10.63 7.34
N THR A 451 -3.50 9.65 7.07
CA THR A 451 -3.13 9.25 5.70
C THR A 451 -4.11 8.25 5.10
N LEU A 452 -4.94 7.59 5.92
CA LEU A 452 -5.96 6.61 5.54
C LEU A 452 -7.23 7.27 4.97
N ARG A 453 -7.09 8.08 3.91
CA ARG A 453 -8.12 9.05 3.48
C ARG A 453 -9.30 8.47 2.69
N GLN A 454 -9.26 7.23 2.17
CA GLN A 454 -10.26 6.79 1.17
C GLN A 454 -11.07 5.53 1.48
N GLU A 455 -10.69 4.66 2.41
CA GLU A 455 -11.51 3.48 2.73
C GLU A 455 -12.00 3.48 4.19
N GLY A 456 -13.31 3.64 4.35
CA GLY A 456 -14.02 3.43 5.60
C GLY A 456 -13.67 4.43 6.70
N SER A 457 -14.32 5.61 6.69
CA SER A 457 -14.35 6.54 7.84
C SER A 457 -14.47 5.75 9.16
N HIS A 458 -15.35 4.75 9.19
CA HIS A 458 -15.53 3.83 10.32
C HIS A 458 -14.30 3.04 10.77
N VAL A 459 -13.47 2.52 9.86
CA VAL A 459 -12.25 1.76 10.24
C VAL A 459 -11.25 2.71 10.88
N ARG A 460 -10.99 3.85 10.24
CA ARG A 460 -10.14 4.92 10.78
C ARG A 460 -10.63 5.40 12.14
N MET A 461 -11.93 5.67 12.27
CA MET A 461 -12.54 6.11 13.53
C MET A 461 -12.48 5.04 14.62
N SER A 462 -12.67 3.77 14.27
CA SER A 462 -12.55 2.65 15.21
C SER A 462 -11.11 2.47 15.72
N ILE A 463 -10.11 2.67 14.87
CA ILE A 463 -8.71 2.69 15.27
C ILE A 463 -8.44 3.88 16.21
N LEU A 464 -8.90 5.09 15.85
CA LEU A 464 -8.77 6.28 16.71
C LEU A 464 -9.44 6.09 18.07
N ASP A 465 -10.65 5.52 18.11
CA ASP A 465 -11.37 5.20 19.34
C ASP A 465 -10.58 4.21 20.21
N THR A 466 -10.01 3.18 19.57
CA THR A 466 -9.13 2.22 20.25
C THR A 466 -7.93 2.93 20.87
N PHE A 467 -7.26 3.84 20.15
CA PHE A 467 -6.16 4.64 20.68
C PHE A 467 -6.62 5.55 21.83
N CYS A 468 -7.73 6.27 21.70
CA CYS A 468 -8.27 7.14 22.74
C CYS A 468 -8.63 6.36 24.02
N SER A 469 -9.21 5.16 23.88
CA SER A 469 -9.57 4.31 25.03
C SER A 469 -8.34 3.89 25.83
N ARG A 470 -7.22 3.64 25.16
CA ARG A 470 -6.00 3.11 25.79
C ARG A 470 -5.00 4.18 26.20
N LEU A 471 -5.10 5.39 25.65
CA LEU A 471 -4.21 6.54 25.94
C LEU A 471 -4.82 7.58 26.89
N HIS A 472 -5.94 7.26 27.56
CA HIS A 472 -6.66 8.23 28.41
C HIS A 472 -5.83 8.79 29.59
N ASP A 473 -4.84 8.06 30.08
CA ASP A 473 -3.94 8.48 31.16
C ASP A 473 -2.67 9.22 30.68
N VAL A 474 -2.43 9.25 29.35
CA VAL A 474 -1.25 9.89 28.77
C VAL A 474 -1.57 11.33 28.37
N GLN A 475 -0.73 12.28 28.80
CA GLN A 475 -0.87 13.67 28.37
C GLN A 475 -0.48 13.80 26.89
N ILE A 476 -1.47 13.81 26.01
CA ILE A 476 -1.32 13.95 24.55
C ILE A 476 -1.78 15.34 24.12
N ASP A 477 -0.99 15.96 23.25
CA ASP A 477 -1.32 17.24 22.61
C ASP A 477 -2.10 16.96 21.33
N TRP A 478 -3.39 16.66 21.48
CA TRP A 478 -4.23 16.10 20.42
C TRP A 478 -4.33 16.99 19.18
N ASP A 479 -4.16 18.31 19.32
CA ASP A 479 -4.15 19.24 18.20
C ASP A 479 -2.88 19.14 17.33
N LYS A 480 -1.75 18.71 17.91
CA LYS A 480 -0.49 18.46 17.20
C LYS A 480 -0.42 17.05 16.63
N GLU A 481 -0.99 16.06 17.32
CA GLU A 481 -0.97 14.67 16.86
C GLU A 481 -2.01 14.41 15.76
N LEU A 482 -3.12 15.16 15.78
CA LEU A 482 -4.21 15.04 14.80
C LEU A 482 -4.58 16.42 14.20
N PRO A 483 -3.65 17.11 13.50
CA PRO A 483 -3.89 18.45 12.96
C PRO A 483 -5.09 18.53 12.00
N ASP A 484 -5.34 17.52 11.17
CA ASP A 484 -6.47 17.51 10.23
C ASP A 484 -7.80 17.41 10.98
N VAL A 485 -7.87 16.56 12.02
CA VAL A 485 -9.06 16.41 12.87
C VAL A 485 -9.29 17.70 13.66
N ALA A 486 -8.23 18.30 14.20
CA ALA A 486 -8.31 19.55 14.93
C ALA A 486 -8.76 20.70 14.03
N TRP A 487 -8.28 20.75 12.78
CA TRP A 487 -8.72 21.73 11.79
C TRP A 487 -10.18 21.51 11.40
N ASN A 488 -10.56 20.27 11.06
CA ASN A 488 -11.93 19.89 10.73
C ASN A 488 -12.90 20.31 11.84
N ILE A 489 -12.65 19.92 13.09
CA ILE A 489 -13.54 20.28 14.21
C ILE A 489 -13.68 21.80 14.37
N ARG A 490 -12.60 22.56 14.21
CA ARG A 490 -12.58 24.02 14.42
C ARG A 490 -13.21 24.82 13.29
N ASN A 491 -13.19 24.31 12.06
CA ASN A 491 -13.54 25.07 10.86
C ASN A 491 -14.74 24.51 10.11
N GLU A 492 -15.12 23.26 10.35
CA GLU A 492 -16.25 22.62 9.66
C GLU A 492 -17.57 23.31 10.05
N LYS A 493 -18.33 23.70 9.04
CA LYS A 493 -19.60 24.40 9.19
C LYS A 493 -20.79 23.44 9.20
N TYR A 494 -20.65 22.29 8.54
CA TYR A 494 -21.67 21.25 8.46
C TYR A 494 -21.19 20.01 9.21
N PHE A 495 -21.81 19.72 10.37
CA PHE A 495 -21.31 18.64 11.23
C PHE A 495 -21.28 17.29 10.51
N MET A 496 -22.14 17.03 9.51
CA MET A 496 -22.16 15.76 8.77
C MET A 496 -20.84 15.40 8.07
N TYR A 497 -19.98 16.39 7.81
CA TYR A 497 -18.63 16.18 7.28
C TYR A 497 -17.54 16.30 8.35
N SER A 498 -17.94 16.44 9.62
CA SER A 498 -17.03 16.59 10.75
C SER A 498 -16.69 15.25 11.41
N THR A 499 -15.47 15.13 11.91
CA THR A 499 -15.04 13.98 12.73
C THR A 499 -15.89 13.81 13.99
N LEU A 500 -16.56 14.89 14.47
CA LEU A 500 -17.50 14.80 15.59
C LEU A 500 -18.76 14.02 15.22
N TYR A 501 -19.24 14.14 13.99
CA TYR A 501 -20.39 13.37 13.51
C TYR A 501 -20.05 11.92 13.33
N ASP A 502 -18.94 11.62 12.64
CA ASP A 502 -18.47 10.24 12.49
C ASP A 502 -18.33 9.56 13.87
N ALA A 503 -17.84 10.31 14.87
CA ALA A 503 -17.71 9.84 16.26
C ALA A 503 -19.06 9.53 16.94
N VAL A 504 -20.09 10.35 16.66
CA VAL A 504 -21.45 10.21 17.22
C VAL A 504 -22.21 9.09 16.52
N GLU A 505 -22.31 9.13 15.19
CA GLU A 505 -23.02 8.15 14.37
C GLU A 505 -22.41 6.75 14.55
N GLY A 506 -21.07 6.65 14.54
CA GLY A 506 -20.37 5.39 14.71
C GLY A 506 -20.24 4.90 16.17
N ASN A 507 -20.82 5.60 17.14
CA ASN A 507 -20.79 5.26 18.57
C ASN A 507 -19.36 5.10 19.15
N TYR A 508 -18.41 5.93 18.68
CA TYR A 508 -17.00 5.93 19.09
C TYR A 508 -16.80 6.75 20.38
N CYS A 509 -17.30 6.21 21.51
CA CYS A 509 -17.38 6.92 22.79
C CYS A 509 -16.04 7.43 23.34
N SER A 510 -14.94 6.70 23.17
CA SER A 510 -13.63 7.09 23.71
C SER A 510 -13.04 8.24 22.90
N LEU A 511 -13.16 8.15 21.57
CA LEU A 511 -12.83 9.24 20.65
C LEU A 511 -13.68 10.47 20.95
N LEU A 512 -15.00 10.32 20.99
CA LEU A 512 -15.93 11.42 21.26
C LEU A 512 -15.60 12.15 22.57
N LYS A 513 -15.28 11.40 23.64
CA LYS A 513 -14.86 11.98 24.92
C LYS A 513 -13.58 12.84 24.78
N VAL A 514 -12.59 12.37 24.02
CA VAL A 514 -11.37 13.14 23.73
C VAL A 514 -11.71 14.38 22.91
N LEU A 515 -12.45 14.22 21.80
CA LEU A 515 -12.77 15.34 20.90
C LEU A 515 -13.53 16.46 21.63
N LEU A 516 -14.55 16.10 22.40
CA LEU A 516 -15.34 17.05 23.19
C LEU A 516 -14.49 17.74 24.27
N SER A 517 -13.68 16.97 25.01
CA SER A 517 -12.88 17.53 26.11
C SER A 517 -11.73 18.44 25.64
N GLN A 518 -11.15 18.17 24.48
CA GLN A 518 -10.01 18.91 23.95
C GLN A 518 -10.41 20.09 23.07
N PHE A 519 -11.39 19.90 22.19
CA PHE A 519 -11.73 20.88 21.16
C PHE A 519 -13.03 21.64 21.43
N CYS A 520 -13.87 21.21 22.38
CA CYS A 520 -15.21 21.78 22.58
C CYS A 520 -15.37 22.50 23.93
N LYS A 521 -16.37 23.39 24.01
CA LYS A 521 -16.73 24.16 25.23
C LYS A 521 -17.92 23.53 25.95
N LYS A 522 -17.79 23.30 27.27
CA LYS A 522 -18.92 22.90 28.11
C LYS A 522 -19.80 24.12 28.42
N GLN A 523 -21.12 23.92 28.51
CA GLN A 523 -22.05 25.01 28.82
C GLN A 523 -22.04 25.42 30.30
N THR A 524 -21.62 24.52 31.19
CA THR A 524 -21.81 24.66 32.65
C THR A 524 -20.69 25.40 33.39
N VAL A 525 -19.59 25.79 32.74
CA VAL A 525 -18.42 26.37 33.41
C VAL A 525 -18.16 27.81 32.96
N TRP A 526 -18.54 28.77 33.81
CA TRP A 526 -18.40 30.21 33.62
C TRP A 526 -16.96 30.71 33.43
N TYR A 527 -15.95 29.97 33.90
CA TYR A 527 -14.52 30.27 33.72
C TYR A 527 -13.97 29.96 32.32
N GLN A 528 -14.73 29.32 31.42
CA GLN A 528 -14.25 28.90 30.09
C GLN A 528 -14.37 29.98 28.99
N ARG A 529 -14.64 31.24 29.34
CA ARG A 529 -14.64 32.39 28.42
C ARG A 529 -13.27 32.74 27.82
N ILE A 530 -12.21 31.98 28.12
CA ILE A 530 -10.81 32.40 27.91
C ILE A 530 -10.14 31.73 26.70
N ASP A 531 -10.61 30.57 26.22
CA ASP A 531 -10.05 29.92 25.02
C ASP A 531 -10.97 30.10 23.79
N PRO A 532 -10.72 31.09 22.92
CA PRO A 532 -11.51 31.31 21.70
C PRO A 532 -11.36 30.18 20.68
N SER A 533 -10.32 29.32 20.77
CA SER A 533 -10.07 28.25 19.79
C SER A 533 -11.01 27.04 19.93
N ARG A 534 -11.71 26.92 21.06
CA ARG A 534 -12.66 25.83 21.32
C ARG A 534 -14.04 26.10 20.74
N VAL A 535 -14.62 25.05 20.17
CA VAL A 535 -15.86 25.06 19.40
C VAL A 535 -17.08 24.98 20.32
N LYS A 536 -18.13 25.70 19.94
CA LYS A 536 -19.41 25.73 20.66
C LYS A 536 -20.40 24.82 19.92
N VAL A 537 -20.40 23.54 20.29
CA VAL A 537 -21.06 22.45 19.55
C VAL A 537 -22.58 22.64 19.45
N ASP A 538 -23.23 23.21 20.47
CA ASP A 538 -24.67 23.51 20.47
C ASP A 538 -25.10 24.62 19.51
N THR A 539 -24.16 25.30 18.85
CA THR A 539 -24.46 26.30 17.81
C THR A 539 -24.35 25.77 16.39
N ILE A 540 -23.81 24.56 16.21
CA ILE A 540 -23.66 23.93 14.89
C ILE A 540 -24.96 23.17 14.57
N ARG A 541 -25.39 23.25 13.31
CA ARG A 541 -26.64 22.70 12.78
C ARG A 541 -26.40 22.14 11.38
N ASP A 542 -27.19 21.16 10.95
CA ASP A 542 -27.28 20.75 9.54
C ASP A 542 -28.22 21.69 8.78
N GLU A 543 -28.52 21.34 7.52
CA GLU A 543 -29.44 22.09 6.66
C GLU A 543 -30.87 22.11 7.21
N GLU A 544 -31.26 21.05 7.92
CA GLU A 544 -32.58 20.89 8.53
C GLU A 544 -32.71 21.55 9.92
N GLY A 545 -31.62 22.04 10.51
CA GLY A 545 -31.61 22.64 11.85
C GLY A 545 -31.54 21.62 13.00
N ASN A 546 -31.19 20.36 12.72
CA ASN A 546 -30.86 19.36 13.74
C ASN A 546 -29.48 19.62 14.34
N THR A 547 -29.26 19.04 15.51
CA THR A 547 -27.97 19.13 16.21
C THR A 547 -27.27 17.79 16.22
N LEU A 548 -25.98 17.73 16.58
CA LEU A 548 -25.30 16.46 16.84
C LEU A 548 -26.05 15.54 17.83
N LEU A 549 -26.81 16.11 18.78
CA LEU A 549 -27.62 15.32 19.72
C LEU A 549 -28.75 14.55 19.02
N SER A 550 -29.23 15.04 17.88
CA SER A 550 -30.29 14.39 17.09
C SER A 550 -29.81 13.09 16.44
N TYR A 551 -28.50 12.89 16.30
CA TYR A 551 -27.86 11.72 15.68
C TYR A 551 -27.27 10.76 16.72
N ALA A 552 -27.52 11.01 18.01
CA ALA A 552 -27.04 10.16 19.08
C ALA A 552 -27.93 8.92 19.24
N ASP A 553 -27.54 7.82 18.60
CA ASP A 553 -28.30 6.56 18.65
C ASP A 553 -28.08 5.74 19.94
N SER A 554 -27.17 6.17 20.81
CA SER A 554 -26.86 5.47 22.07
C SER A 554 -26.97 6.37 23.30
N ALA A 555 -27.40 5.78 24.42
CA ALA A 555 -27.45 6.46 25.71
C ALA A 555 -26.06 6.97 26.14
N ALA A 556 -25.01 6.20 25.85
CA ALA A 556 -23.64 6.58 26.19
C ALA A 556 -23.18 7.84 25.42
N VAL A 557 -23.47 7.91 24.12
CA VAL A 557 -23.17 9.10 23.30
C VAL A 557 -23.99 10.30 23.76
N THR A 558 -25.28 10.08 24.05
CA THR A 558 -26.17 11.12 24.58
C THR A 558 -25.60 11.73 25.87
N GLU A 559 -25.23 10.88 26.84
CA GLU A 559 -24.64 11.31 28.11
C GLU A 559 -23.34 12.11 27.94
N LEU A 560 -22.49 11.74 26.97
CA LEU A 560 -21.26 12.48 26.65
C LEU A 560 -21.54 13.87 26.06
N LEU A 561 -22.61 14.00 25.26
CA LEU A 561 -22.97 15.25 24.59
C LEU A 561 -23.69 16.23 25.51
N LEU A 562 -24.54 15.76 26.44
CA LEU A 562 -25.40 16.61 27.29
C LEU A 562 -24.68 17.83 27.93
N PRO A 563 -23.45 17.71 28.50
CA PRO A 563 -22.75 18.85 29.10
C PRO A 563 -22.36 19.99 28.12
N TYR A 564 -22.45 19.73 26.81
CA TYR A 564 -22.07 20.64 25.73
C TYR A 564 -23.29 21.30 25.07
N PHE A 565 -24.51 20.84 25.39
CA PHE A 565 -25.77 21.39 24.90
C PHE A 565 -26.49 22.26 25.94
N LYS A 566 -27.19 23.28 25.47
CA LYS A 566 -28.18 23.97 26.28
C LYS A 566 -29.47 23.15 26.24
N LEU A 567 -29.82 22.56 27.38
CA LEU A 567 -31.13 21.97 27.60
C LEU A 567 -32.22 23.04 27.64
#